data_AF-A0A835HCC4-F1
#
_entry.id   AF-A0A835HCC4-F1
#
_cell.length_a   1.000
_cell.length_b   1.000
_cell.length_c   1.000
_cell.angle_alpha   90.00
_cell.angle_beta   90.00
_cell.angle_gamma   90.00
#
_symmetry.space_group_name_H-M   'P 1'
#
loop_
_entity.id
_entity.type
_entity.pdbx_description
1 polymer ?
#
loop_
_entity_poly.entity_id
_entity_poly.type
_entity_poly.pdbx_seq_one_letter_code
_entity_poly.pdbx_strand_id
1 'polypeptide(L)'
;MIEGPRFQVEFTDDGQATRQYPAKERIENDDAHHSVVLGSWCCFEPSNVLSRLGRDDFQITLLRILESITEEPSVILEGPSTFKFHRSVEQWLKDLKSVSNTHFLPLYPIFIEDEDLIPMYAQKLLVMLIEFNYIRILDILDSKTVSQCFEFLLGDLSSANVKLCLALASAPEMETKILSQLRVVRKIGNLLEFVKAKDMEDFLEPTLDLCKAFLVRGMARKGFVNSKEPALLSDNPSMNVAVDPQQCIKDISDFGSNIGVFLELSGSHEVQTADLASECVILLLEVAPREATTGLLTNLPKVSGVLELSCQVLSGLLLQCMLHALGYACWQYLSKAMILSISIPDITRIEAVVSDLKNSSIPGVASAASIVVLELQRLPCCI
;
A
#
# COMPACT_ATOMS: atom_id res chain seq x y z
N MET A 1 31.10 39.97 -4.82
CA MET A 1 29.74 40.37 -5.21
C MET A 1 29.17 39.25 -6.06
N ILE A 2 28.33 38.41 -5.47
CA ILE A 2 27.48 37.47 -6.18
C ILE A 2 26.09 37.74 -5.61
N GLU A 3 25.22 38.37 -6.41
CA GLU A 3 23.82 38.61 -6.04
C GLU A 3 23.06 37.28 -6.12
N GLY A 4 22.40 36.89 -5.03
CA GLY A 4 21.47 35.74 -5.02
C GLY A 4 20.18 36.05 -5.78
N PRO A 5 19.37 35.03 -6.11
CA PRO A 5 18.18 35.19 -6.92
C PRO A 5 17.15 36.05 -6.18
N ARG A 6 16.81 37.21 -6.75
CA ARG A 6 15.69 38.04 -6.29
C ARG A 6 14.39 37.45 -6.83
N PHE A 7 13.51 37.06 -5.93
CA PHE A 7 12.12 36.74 -6.27
C PHE A 7 11.38 38.06 -6.56
N GLN A 8 10.89 38.23 -7.79
CA GLN A 8 9.94 39.30 -8.10
C GLN A 8 8.53 38.72 -8.04
N VAL A 9 7.66 39.35 -7.26
CA VAL A 9 6.22 39.10 -7.21
C VAL A 9 5.55 40.26 -7.93
N GLU A 10 5.01 40.03 -9.13
CA GLU A 10 4.11 40.98 -9.77
C GLU A 10 2.66 40.61 -9.43
N PHE A 11 1.89 41.61 -9.04
CA PHE A 11 0.44 41.51 -8.82
C PHE A 11 -0.27 41.90 -10.11
N THR A 12 -1.15 41.05 -10.62
CA THR A 12 -2.12 41.47 -11.64
C THR A 12 -3.33 42.12 -10.98
N ASP A 13 -4.01 43.03 -11.69
CA ASP A 13 -5.08 43.89 -11.18
C ASP A 13 -6.31 43.16 -10.60
N ASP A 14 -6.38 41.83 -10.71
CA ASP A 14 -7.46 41.00 -10.15
C ASP A 14 -7.07 40.22 -8.88
N GLY A 15 -5.89 40.48 -8.30
CA GLY A 15 -5.56 40.07 -6.93
C GLY A 15 -5.22 38.57 -6.72
N GLN A 16 -4.87 37.83 -7.78
CA GLN A 16 -4.37 36.45 -7.64
C GLN A 16 -2.85 36.36 -7.91
N ALA A 17 -2.11 35.77 -6.98
CA ALA A 17 -0.68 35.51 -7.12
C ALA A 17 -0.41 34.16 -7.79
N THR A 18 0.36 34.14 -8.88
CA THR A 18 0.89 32.91 -9.49
C THR A 18 2.41 32.84 -9.34
N ARG A 19 2.92 31.72 -8.80
CA ARG A 19 4.37 31.44 -8.71
C ARG A 19 4.84 30.69 -9.96
N GLN A 20 5.76 31.26 -10.73
CA GLN A 20 6.57 30.52 -11.69
C GLN A 20 7.94 30.18 -11.08
N TYR A 21 8.31 28.90 -11.10
CA TYR A 21 9.63 28.44 -10.69
C TYR A 21 10.57 28.38 -11.92
N PRO A 22 11.82 28.88 -11.82
CA PRO A 22 12.79 28.70 -12.89
C PRO A 22 13.35 27.27 -12.91
N ALA A 23 13.76 26.83 -14.10
CA ALA A 23 14.21 25.46 -14.39
C ALA A 23 15.47 25.04 -13.61
N LYS A 24 15.48 23.77 -13.17
CA LYS A 24 16.54 23.08 -12.42
C LYS A 24 17.89 23.09 -13.16
N GLU A 25 18.90 23.72 -12.58
CA GLU A 25 20.31 23.32 -12.78
C GLU A 25 20.75 22.37 -11.66
N ARG A 26 21.50 21.32 -12.05
CA ARG A 26 22.01 20.26 -11.18
C ARG A 26 23.01 20.82 -10.15
N ILE A 27 22.71 20.61 -8.87
CA ILE A 27 23.66 20.70 -7.76
C ILE A 27 23.57 19.39 -6.95
N GLU A 28 24.73 18.89 -6.53
CA GLU A 28 25.00 17.54 -6.04
C GLU A 28 24.37 17.19 -4.66
N ASN A 29 23.65 16.07 -4.66
CA ASN A 29 23.36 15.04 -3.63
C ASN A 29 23.23 15.27 -2.10
N ASP A 30 23.51 16.42 -1.49
CA ASP A 30 23.25 16.60 -0.03
C ASP A 30 22.07 17.56 0.28
N ASP A 31 21.78 18.53 -0.60
CA ASP A 31 20.67 19.48 -0.41
C ASP A 31 19.28 18.87 -0.70
N ALA A 32 19.23 17.72 -1.37
CA ALA A 32 17.98 17.07 -1.73
C ALA A 32 17.22 16.51 -0.52
N HIS A 33 17.92 16.05 0.52
CA HIS A 33 17.27 15.57 1.74
C HIS A 33 16.62 16.72 2.54
N HIS A 34 17.25 17.89 2.56
CA HIS A 34 16.77 19.05 3.34
C HIS A 34 15.52 19.69 2.71
N SER A 35 15.46 19.77 1.37
CA SER A 35 14.27 20.30 0.68
C SER A 35 13.08 19.34 0.73
N VAL A 36 13.32 18.03 0.79
CA VAL A 36 12.27 16.99 0.87
C VAL A 36 11.66 16.94 2.27
N VAL A 37 12.47 17.06 3.33
CA VAL A 37 11.97 17.16 4.70
C VAL A 37 11.09 18.41 4.83
N LEU A 38 11.59 19.60 4.49
CA LEU A 38 10.80 20.83 4.60
C LEU A 38 9.54 20.83 3.71
N GLY A 39 9.60 20.20 2.53
CA GLY A 39 8.46 20.05 1.62
C GLY A 39 7.34 19.14 2.15
N SER A 40 7.68 18.00 2.76
CA SER A 40 6.70 17.10 3.39
C SER A 40 6.13 17.66 4.70
N TRP A 41 6.90 18.50 5.42
CA TRP A 41 6.42 19.21 6.60
C TRP A 41 5.37 20.27 6.26
N CYS A 42 5.34 20.85 5.04
CA CYS A 42 4.27 21.77 4.65
C CYS A 42 2.87 21.12 4.62
N CYS A 43 2.77 19.79 4.55
CA CYS A 43 1.49 19.06 4.63
C CYS A 43 1.03 18.81 6.09
N PHE A 44 1.94 18.96 7.05
CA PHE A 44 1.61 18.99 8.47
C PHE A 44 1.50 20.47 8.85
N GLU A 45 0.34 20.99 9.21
CA GLU A 45 0.17 22.40 9.59
C GLU A 45 0.26 22.57 11.11
N PRO A 46 1.47 22.63 11.72
CA PRO A 46 1.63 22.68 13.17
C PRO A 46 0.98 23.92 13.80
N SER A 47 0.85 25.03 13.06
CA SER A 47 0.17 26.25 13.52
C SER A 47 -1.33 26.04 13.77
N ASN A 48 -2.00 25.22 12.95
CA ASN A 48 -3.40 24.84 13.14
C ASN A 48 -3.56 23.81 14.28
N VAL A 49 -2.52 23.02 14.55
CA VAL A 49 -2.45 22.02 15.63
C VAL A 49 -2.24 22.69 16.99
N LEU A 50 -1.32 23.66 17.08
CA LEU A 50 -1.01 24.38 18.33
C LEU A 50 -2.14 25.30 18.79
N SER A 51 -2.98 25.81 17.88
CA SER A 51 -4.09 26.71 18.22
C SER A 51 -5.38 26.00 18.63
N ARG A 52 -5.51 24.69 18.35
CA ARG A 52 -6.77 23.92 18.52
C ARG A 52 -6.71 22.80 19.55
N LEU A 53 -5.57 22.59 20.21
CA LEU A 53 -5.38 21.49 21.15
C LEU A 53 -5.44 22.00 22.60
N GLY A 54 -6.24 21.34 23.45
CA GLY A 54 -6.37 21.69 24.87
C GLY A 54 -5.44 20.89 25.79
N ARG A 55 -4.54 20.07 25.23
CA ARG A 55 -3.67 19.17 26.01
C ARG A 55 -2.22 19.61 25.94
N ASP A 56 -1.75 20.17 27.05
CA ASP A 56 -0.41 20.76 27.20
C ASP A 56 0.70 19.78 26.79
N ASP A 57 0.58 18.49 27.11
CA ASP A 57 1.64 17.50 26.86
C ASP A 57 1.89 17.24 25.36
N PHE A 58 0.82 17.18 24.53
CA PHE A 58 0.98 17.00 23.09
C PHE A 58 1.55 18.27 22.46
N GLN A 59 1.07 19.44 22.89
CA GLN A 59 1.60 20.72 22.41
C GLN A 59 3.07 20.88 22.79
N ILE A 60 3.47 20.59 24.03
CA ILE A 60 4.86 20.64 24.48
C ILE A 60 5.72 19.66 23.69
N THR A 61 5.22 18.44 23.43
CA THR A 61 5.95 17.44 22.65
C THR A 61 6.13 17.88 21.20
N LEU A 62 5.06 18.42 20.60
CA LEU A 62 5.10 18.95 19.24
C LEU A 62 6.03 20.17 19.17
N LEU A 63 5.97 21.08 20.14
CA LEU A 63 6.86 22.22 20.25
C LEU A 63 8.32 21.76 20.37
N ARG A 64 8.64 20.74 21.18
CA ARG A 64 10.01 20.21 21.26
C ARG A 64 10.50 19.62 19.95
N ILE A 65 9.63 18.93 19.22
CA ILE A 65 9.96 18.43 17.87
C ILE A 65 10.17 19.60 16.91
N LEU A 66 9.26 20.57 16.90
CA LEU A 66 9.35 21.76 16.06
C LEU A 66 10.58 22.61 16.40
N GLU A 67 10.89 22.85 17.68
CA GLU A 67 12.10 23.52 18.15
C GLU A 67 13.34 22.80 17.60
N SER A 68 13.38 21.48 17.70
CA SER A 68 14.48 20.67 17.14
C SER A 68 14.61 20.82 15.63
N ILE A 69 13.53 21.16 14.91
CA ILE A 69 13.51 21.33 13.44
C ILE A 69 13.79 22.78 13.03
N THR A 70 13.23 23.76 13.75
CA THR A 70 13.33 25.20 13.47
C THR A 70 14.59 25.83 14.03
N GLU A 71 15.30 25.16 14.92
CA GLU A 71 16.71 25.45 15.20
C GLU A 71 17.53 25.10 13.95
N GLU A 72 17.45 25.97 12.92
CA GLU A 72 18.26 25.90 11.71
C GLU A 72 19.75 25.78 12.09
N PRO A 73 20.57 25.09 11.27
CA PRO A 73 22.02 25.16 11.41
C PRO A 73 22.47 26.60 11.12
N SER A 74 22.50 27.41 12.18
CA SER A 74 22.89 28.82 12.08
C SER A 74 24.31 28.93 11.53
N VAL A 75 24.44 29.69 10.43
CA VAL A 75 25.72 30.06 9.84
C VAL A 75 26.28 31.23 10.64
N ILE A 76 27.32 30.97 11.44
CA ILE A 76 28.08 32.05 12.09
C ILE A 76 29.18 32.47 11.11
N LEU A 77 29.14 33.72 10.65
CA LEU A 77 30.20 34.35 9.87
C LEU A 77 31.37 34.75 10.79
N GLU A 78 32.29 33.81 11.06
CA GLU A 78 33.62 34.15 11.60
C GLU A 78 34.64 34.24 10.45
N GLY A 79 34.63 35.37 9.75
CA GLY A 79 35.72 35.79 8.85
C GLY A 79 35.71 35.23 7.41
N PRO A 80 36.61 35.71 6.53
CA PRO A 80 36.43 35.68 5.08
C PRO A 80 36.70 34.33 4.39
N SER A 81 36.82 33.20 5.10
CA SER A 81 37.30 31.96 4.46
C SER A 81 36.82 30.63 5.06
N THR A 82 36.01 30.64 6.12
CA THR A 82 35.56 29.39 6.75
C THR A 82 34.11 29.51 7.22
N PHE A 83 33.19 28.92 6.46
CA PHE A 83 31.85 28.62 6.93
C PHE A 83 31.93 27.44 7.91
N LYS A 84 31.58 27.66 9.17
CA LYS A 84 31.34 26.57 10.13
C LYS A 84 29.85 26.57 10.45
N PHE A 85 29.16 25.49 10.11
CA PHE A 85 27.82 25.25 10.62
C PHE A 85 27.88 25.14 12.15
N HIS A 86 27.09 25.93 12.88
CA HIS A 86 27.07 25.91 14.36
C HIS A 86 26.59 24.56 14.92
N ARG A 87 25.77 23.85 14.14
CA ARG A 87 25.36 22.46 14.36
C ARG A 87 25.50 21.74 13.03
N SER A 88 26.23 20.61 12.98
CA SER A 88 26.28 19.81 11.75
C SER A 88 24.93 19.15 11.50
N VAL A 89 24.60 18.87 10.24
CA VAL A 89 23.39 18.11 9.86
C VAL A 89 23.32 16.78 10.62
N GLU A 90 24.47 16.13 10.84
CA GLU A 90 24.55 14.90 11.63
C GLU A 90 24.11 15.09 13.08
N GLN A 91 24.43 16.23 13.70
CA GLN A 91 24.02 16.51 15.07
C GLN A 91 22.53 16.83 15.13
N TRP A 92 22.01 17.59 14.16
CA TRP A 92 20.58 17.87 14.03
C TRP A 92 19.74 16.59 13.88
N LEU A 93 20.17 15.64 13.03
CA LEU A 93 19.50 14.34 12.88
C LEU A 93 19.54 13.52 14.18
N LYS A 94 20.65 13.58 14.94
CA LYS A 94 20.77 12.91 16.24
C LYS A 94 19.84 13.53 17.28
N ASP A 95 19.74 14.85 17.31
CA ASP A 95 18.88 15.57 18.25
C ASP A 95 17.41 15.25 17.97
N LEU A 96 16.98 15.32 16.71
CA LEU A 96 15.61 14.99 16.31
C LEU A 96 15.29 13.53 16.64
N LYS A 97 16.19 12.60 16.32
CA LYS A 97 16.05 11.18 16.70
C LYS A 97 15.93 11.02 18.22
N SER A 98 16.77 11.71 18.99
CA SER A 98 16.73 11.67 20.46
C SER A 98 15.40 12.19 21.01
N VAL A 99 14.91 13.32 20.50
CA VAL A 99 13.63 13.91 20.92
C VAL A 99 12.45 13.01 20.56
N SER A 100 12.42 12.45 19.35
CA SER A 100 11.38 11.51 18.94
C SER A 100 11.30 10.27 19.84
N ASN A 101 12.45 9.69 20.20
CA ASN A 101 12.50 8.48 21.03
C ASN A 101 12.28 8.76 22.53
N THR A 102 12.72 9.93 23.03
CA THR A 102 12.68 10.24 24.47
C THR A 102 11.38 10.92 24.88
N HIS A 103 10.76 11.69 23.97
CA HIS A 103 9.59 12.52 24.31
C HIS A 103 8.33 12.07 23.58
N PHE A 104 8.39 11.82 22.27
CA PHE A 104 7.19 11.49 21.51
C PHE A 104 6.75 10.04 21.68
N LEU A 105 7.66 9.10 21.43
CA LEU A 105 7.31 7.68 21.40
C LEU A 105 6.72 7.16 22.75
N PRO A 106 7.26 7.51 23.92
CA PRO A 106 6.67 7.10 25.20
C PRO A 106 5.27 7.67 25.46
N LEU A 107 4.94 8.81 24.88
CA LEU A 107 3.64 9.47 25.02
C LEU A 107 2.65 9.07 23.93
N TYR A 108 3.11 8.44 22.84
CA TYR A 108 2.26 8.04 21.72
C TYR A 108 1.03 7.19 22.13
N PRO A 109 1.15 6.17 23.03
CA PRO A 109 -0.01 5.42 23.49
C PRO A 109 -1.05 6.26 24.23
N ILE A 110 -0.64 7.39 24.82
CA ILE A 110 -1.52 8.31 25.55
C ILE A 110 -2.20 9.27 24.57
N PHE A 111 -1.53 9.64 23.48
CA PHE A 111 -2.08 10.49 22.43
C PHE A 111 -3.09 9.78 21.55
N ILE A 112 -2.94 8.47 21.36
CA ILE A 112 -3.85 7.69 20.53
C ILE A 112 -5.14 7.28 21.24
N GLU A 113 -5.12 7.27 22.58
CA GLU A 113 -6.29 7.06 23.45
C GLU A 113 -7.05 8.37 23.74
N ASP A 114 -6.62 9.49 23.15
CA ASP A 114 -7.23 10.81 23.37
C ASP A 114 -8.55 10.96 22.58
N GLU A 115 -9.36 11.91 23.02
CA GLU A 115 -10.56 12.33 22.31
C GLU A 115 -10.17 13.41 21.27
N ASP A 116 -11.00 13.64 20.26
CA ASP A 116 -10.81 14.67 19.20
C ASP A 116 -9.70 14.38 18.17
N LEU A 117 -8.99 15.43 17.70
CA LEU A 117 -8.06 15.40 16.57
C LEU A 117 -6.64 14.94 16.94
N ILE A 118 -6.33 14.78 18.22
CA ILE A 118 -4.98 14.40 18.70
C ILE A 118 -4.53 13.05 18.11
N PRO A 119 -5.34 11.97 18.13
CA PRO A 119 -4.94 10.69 17.57
C PRO A 119 -4.53 10.79 16.09
N MET A 120 -5.28 11.56 15.29
CA MET A 120 -4.98 11.79 13.88
C MET A 120 -3.61 12.47 13.69
N TYR A 121 -3.31 13.51 14.47
CA TYR A 121 -2.02 14.21 14.37
C TYR A 121 -0.86 13.37 14.89
N ALA A 122 -1.05 12.63 15.98
CA ALA A 122 -0.06 11.71 16.52
C ALA A 122 0.31 10.63 15.50
N GLN A 123 -0.68 10.05 14.81
CA GLN A 123 -0.44 9.07 13.75
C GLN A 123 0.32 9.68 12.56
N LYS A 124 -0.08 10.87 12.09
CA LYS A 124 0.62 11.56 10.98
C LYS A 124 2.08 11.84 11.34
N LEU A 125 2.32 12.32 12.55
CA LEU A 125 3.65 12.57 13.09
C LEU A 125 4.46 11.27 13.18
N LEU A 126 3.87 10.18 13.70
CA LEU A 126 4.54 8.89 13.77
C LEU A 126 4.93 8.35 12.38
N VAL A 127 4.03 8.41 11.40
CA VAL A 127 4.33 8.01 10.01
C VAL A 127 5.52 8.78 9.47
N MET A 128 5.51 10.10 9.61
CA MET A 128 6.61 10.94 9.15
C MET A 128 7.94 10.60 9.86
N LEU A 129 7.91 10.38 11.18
CA LEU A 129 9.10 9.97 11.93
C LEU A 129 9.65 8.60 11.51
N ILE A 130 8.78 7.68 11.07
CA ILE A 130 9.17 6.39 10.50
C ILE A 130 9.75 6.58 9.08
N GLU A 131 9.07 7.33 8.22
CA GLU A 131 9.49 7.59 6.82
C GLU A 131 10.89 8.20 6.75
N PHE A 132 11.22 9.09 7.70
CA PHE A 132 12.54 9.71 7.80
C PHE A 132 13.54 8.97 8.70
N ASN A 133 13.23 7.75 9.14
CA ASN A 133 14.11 6.89 9.96
C ASN A 133 14.51 7.48 11.34
N TYR A 134 13.71 8.39 11.89
CA TYR A 134 13.88 8.91 13.25
C TYR A 134 13.35 7.94 14.32
N ILE A 135 12.29 7.20 13.98
CA ILE A 135 11.76 6.07 14.76
C ILE A 135 11.84 4.83 13.88
N ARG A 136 12.38 3.73 14.40
CA ARG A 136 12.37 2.46 13.65
C ARG A 136 11.09 1.71 13.98
N ILE A 137 10.64 0.87 13.05
CA ILE A 137 9.47 0.03 13.28
C ILE A 137 9.68 -0.89 14.49
N LEU A 138 10.89 -1.42 14.67
CA LEU A 138 11.30 -2.19 15.85
C LEU A 138 10.98 -1.48 17.18
N ASP A 139 11.05 -0.15 17.22
CA ASP A 139 10.84 0.63 18.43
C ASP A 139 9.33 0.73 18.78
N ILE A 140 8.43 0.33 17.87
CA ILE A 140 6.96 0.39 18.02
C ILE A 140 6.26 -0.98 17.91
N LEU A 141 7.01 -2.09 17.88
CA LEU A 141 6.48 -3.45 17.72
C LEU A 141 5.85 -4.05 18.99
N ASP A 142 5.69 -3.28 20.07
CA ASP A 142 4.96 -3.79 21.21
C ASP A 142 3.48 -4.02 20.85
N SER A 143 2.90 -5.11 21.36
CA SER A 143 1.56 -5.55 20.96
C SER A 143 0.48 -4.51 21.24
N LYS A 144 0.67 -3.62 22.24
CA LYS A 144 -0.31 -2.59 22.57
C LYS A 144 -0.28 -1.48 21.51
N THR A 145 0.91 -0.94 21.23
CA THR A 145 1.10 0.11 20.21
C THR A 145 0.69 -0.37 18.82
N VAL A 146 1.06 -1.61 18.45
CA VAL A 146 0.62 -2.18 17.16
C VAL A 146 -0.91 -2.28 17.10
N SER A 147 -1.57 -2.77 18.15
CA SER A 147 -3.04 -2.81 18.20
C SER A 147 -3.65 -1.42 18.04
N GLN A 148 -3.10 -0.41 18.73
CA GLN A 148 -3.54 0.98 18.64
C GLN A 148 -3.34 1.59 17.25
N CYS A 149 -2.25 1.21 16.56
CA CYS A 149 -2.03 1.64 15.19
C CYS A 149 -3.05 1.05 14.22
N PHE A 150 -3.66 -0.08 14.53
CA PHE A 150 -4.70 -0.70 13.71
C PHE A 150 -6.13 -0.41 14.22
N GLU A 151 -6.29 0.21 15.40
CA GLU A 151 -7.59 0.53 16.00
C GLU A 151 -8.44 1.44 15.11
N PHE A 152 -7.85 2.33 14.31
CA PHE A 152 -8.64 3.17 13.40
C PHE A 152 -9.33 2.36 12.29
N LEU A 153 -8.72 1.25 11.84
CA LEU A 153 -9.38 0.31 10.92
C LEU A 153 -10.57 -0.37 11.60
N LEU A 154 -10.63 -0.31 12.94
CA LEU A 154 -11.75 -0.78 13.74
C LEU A 154 -12.86 0.27 13.91
N GLY A 155 -12.61 1.55 13.60
CA GLY A 155 -13.50 2.71 13.82
C GLY A 155 -13.93 3.43 12.52
N ASP A 156 -14.03 4.77 12.56
CA ASP A 156 -14.42 5.60 11.40
C ASP A 156 -13.29 5.69 10.36
N LEU A 157 -13.54 5.11 9.18
CA LEU A 157 -12.60 4.99 8.08
C LEU A 157 -12.17 6.34 7.48
N SER A 158 -12.87 7.44 7.80
CA SER A 158 -12.53 8.81 7.36
C SER A 158 -11.20 9.34 7.91
N SER A 159 -10.73 8.79 9.03
CA SER A 159 -9.49 9.17 9.72
C SER A 159 -8.34 8.18 9.51
N ALA A 160 -8.57 7.17 8.67
CA ALA A 160 -7.69 6.01 8.57
C ALA A 160 -6.29 6.37 8.04
N ASN A 161 -5.26 6.21 8.87
CA ASN A 161 -3.88 6.37 8.43
C ASN A 161 -3.33 5.06 7.84
N VAL A 162 -3.83 4.72 6.66
CA VAL A 162 -3.49 3.49 5.91
C VAL A 162 -1.97 3.32 5.75
N LYS A 163 -1.23 4.42 5.60
CA LYS A 163 0.24 4.40 5.47
C LYS A 163 0.95 3.83 6.71
N LEU A 164 0.45 4.10 7.92
CA LEU A 164 1.01 3.52 9.14
C LEU A 164 0.81 2.00 9.18
N CYS A 165 -0.42 1.54 8.90
CA CYS A 165 -0.72 0.11 8.81
C CYS A 165 0.11 -0.57 7.73
N LEU A 166 0.30 0.08 6.58
CA LEU A 166 1.11 -0.43 5.48
C LEU A 166 2.58 -0.55 5.89
N ALA A 167 3.16 0.47 6.51
CA ALA A 167 4.53 0.44 7.01
C ALA A 167 4.73 -0.72 8.00
N LEU A 168 3.81 -0.88 8.96
CA LEU A 168 3.83 -1.95 9.94
C LEU A 168 3.69 -3.34 9.31
N ALA A 169 2.75 -3.54 8.38
CA ALA A 169 2.53 -4.82 7.70
C ALA A 169 3.69 -5.19 6.76
N SER A 170 4.38 -4.18 6.20
CA SER A 170 5.50 -4.37 5.29
C SER A 170 6.84 -4.62 6.02
N ALA A 171 6.97 -4.21 7.28
CA ALA A 171 8.21 -4.27 8.05
C ALA A 171 8.71 -5.69 8.28
N PRO A 172 9.91 -6.11 7.83
CA PRO A 172 10.39 -7.49 7.96
C PRO A 172 10.41 -7.99 9.40
N GLU A 173 10.54 -7.09 10.37
CA GLU A 173 10.56 -7.36 11.81
C GLU A 173 9.17 -7.65 12.39
N MET A 174 8.09 -7.28 11.70
CA MET A 174 6.72 -7.57 12.12
C MET A 174 6.43 -9.08 12.00
N GLU A 175 6.20 -9.74 13.13
CA GLU A 175 5.82 -11.15 13.17
C GLU A 175 4.38 -11.36 12.68
N THR A 176 4.17 -12.38 11.84
CA THR A 176 2.83 -12.75 11.33
C THR A 176 1.86 -13.17 12.43
N LYS A 177 2.39 -13.62 13.58
CA LYS A 177 1.60 -13.91 14.79
C LYS A 177 0.95 -12.66 15.39
N ILE A 178 1.65 -11.53 15.38
CA ILE A 178 1.11 -10.24 15.85
C ILE A 178 -0.03 -9.83 14.92
N LEU A 179 0.20 -9.84 13.60
CA LEU A 179 -0.83 -9.53 12.61
C LEU A 179 -2.07 -10.44 12.74
N SER A 180 -1.86 -11.74 12.99
CA SER A 180 -2.94 -12.70 13.23
C SER A 180 -3.77 -12.41 14.49
N GLN A 181 -3.18 -11.78 15.50
CA GLN A 181 -3.88 -11.43 16.75
C GLN A 181 -4.80 -10.22 16.54
N LEU A 182 -4.46 -9.33 15.62
CA LEU A 182 -5.25 -8.13 15.31
C LEU A 182 -6.61 -8.46 14.68
N ARG A 183 -6.68 -9.54 13.89
CA ARG A 183 -7.91 -9.96 13.16
C ARG A 183 -8.53 -8.86 12.30
N VAL A 184 -7.68 -8.14 11.56
CA VAL A 184 -8.04 -6.93 10.81
C VAL A 184 -8.33 -7.19 9.33
N VAL A 185 -8.11 -8.39 8.80
CA VAL A 185 -8.20 -8.66 7.35
C VAL A 185 -9.56 -8.29 6.78
N ARG A 186 -10.65 -8.73 7.42
CA ARG A 186 -12.01 -8.36 7.00
C ARG A 186 -12.23 -6.84 6.99
N LYS A 187 -11.64 -6.13 7.95
CA LYS A 187 -11.80 -4.68 8.07
C LYS A 187 -10.99 -3.93 7.03
N ILE A 188 -9.81 -4.43 6.67
CA ILE A 188 -9.03 -3.93 5.53
C ILE A 188 -9.82 -4.13 4.23
N GLY A 189 -10.47 -5.29 4.06
CA GLY A 189 -11.38 -5.55 2.94
C GLY A 189 -12.55 -4.56 2.88
N ASN A 190 -13.20 -4.30 4.02
CA ASN A 190 -14.27 -3.32 4.12
C ASN A 190 -13.79 -1.88 3.83
N LEU A 191 -12.55 -1.55 4.22
CA LEU A 191 -11.93 -0.27 3.87
C LEU A 191 -11.75 -0.14 2.36
N LEU A 192 -11.27 -1.17 1.69
CA LEU A 192 -11.14 -1.18 0.22
C LEU A 192 -12.50 -0.97 -0.46
N GLU A 193 -13.54 -1.65 0.02
CA GLU A 193 -14.92 -1.45 -0.45
C GLU A 193 -15.39 -0.02 -0.24
N PHE A 194 -15.13 0.55 0.93
CA PHE A 194 -15.52 1.91 1.27
C PHE A 194 -14.80 2.97 0.42
N VAL A 195 -13.47 2.90 0.35
CA VAL A 195 -12.62 3.82 -0.43
C VAL A 195 -13.07 3.84 -1.88
N LYS A 196 -13.31 2.66 -2.45
CA LYS A 196 -13.83 2.53 -3.81
C LYS A 196 -15.26 3.07 -3.96
N ALA A 197 -16.18 2.70 -3.05
CA ALA A 197 -17.57 3.14 -3.13
C ALA A 197 -17.75 4.66 -2.93
N LYS A 198 -16.77 5.31 -2.28
CA LYS A 198 -16.71 6.75 -2.06
C LYS A 198 -15.83 7.50 -3.06
N ASP A 199 -15.25 6.80 -4.02
CA ASP A 199 -14.39 7.38 -5.05
C ASP A 199 -13.21 8.17 -4.45
N MET A 200 -12.62 7.64 -3.37
CA MET A 200 -11.48 8.24 -2.68
C MET A 200 -10.18 7.81 -3.37
N GLU A 201 -9.92 8.31 -4.59
CA GLU A 201 -8.78 7.92 -5.43
C GLU A 201 -7.43 7.94 -4.69
N ASP A 202 -7.15 9.01 -3.94
CA ASP A 202 -5.90 9.18 -3.15
C ASP A 202 -5.65 8.06 -2.11
N PHE A 203 -6.69 7.33 -1.72
CA PHE A 203 -6.62 6.26 -0.72
C PHE A 203 -6.63 4.87 -1.34
N LEU A 204 -6.91 4.75 -2.63
CA LEU A 204 -7.10 3.47 -3.30
C LEU A 204 -5.79 2.68 -3.40
N GLU A 205 -4.75 3.29 -3.94
CA GLU A 205 -3.40 2.69 -4.05
C GLU A 205 -2.85 2.30 -2.66
N PRO A 206 -2.80 3.19 -1.64
CA PRO A 206 -2.36 2.80 -0.30
C PRO A 206 -3.15 1.64 0.32
N THR A 207 -4.45 1.55 0.04
CA THR A 207 -5.30 0.47 0.56
C THR A 207 -5.03 -0.84 -0.15
N LEU A 208 -4.83 -0.82 -1.47
CA LEU A 208 -4.40 -1.99 -2.24
C LEU A 208 -3.02 -2.48 -1.81
N ASP A 209 -2.07 -1.57 -1.58
CA ASP A 209 -0.76 -1.92 -1.04
C ASP A 209 -0.86 -2.56 0.34
N LEU A 210 -1.77 -2.07 1.20
CA LEU A 210 -2.03 -2.68 2.50
C LEU A 210 -2.58 -4.11 2.35
N CYS A 211 -3.54 -4.32 1.45
CA CYS A 211 -4.05 -5.65 1.11
C CYS A 211 -2.90 -6.56 0.65
N LYS A 212 -2.10 -6.10 -0.31
CA LYS A 212 -0.95 -6.82 -0.85
C LYS A 212 0.07 -7.17 0.23
N ALA A 213 0.40 -6.24 1.13
CA ALA A 213 1.31 -6.48 2.24
C ALA A 213 0.84 -7.64 3.14
N PHE A 214 -0.45 -7.68 3.48
CA PHE A 214 -1.04 -8.79 4.23
C PHE A 214 -1.02 -10.11 3.45
N LEU A 215 -1.31 -10.10 2.15
CA LEU A 215 -1.26 -11.29 1.30
C LEU A 215 0.17 -11.84 1.18
N VAL A 216 1.16 -10.98 0.96
CA VAL A 216 2.57 -11.36 0.93
C VAL A 216 3.02 -11.95 2.27
N ARG A 217 2.54 -11.40 3.40
CA ARG A 217 2.79 -11.96 4.74
C ARG A 217 2.08 -13.29 4.98
N GLY A 218 0.94 -13.52 4.32
CA GLY A 218 0.22 -14.78 4.33
C GLY A 218 1.00 -15.91 3.65
N MET A 219 1.87 -15.58 2.69
CA MET A 219 2.81 -16.53 2.11
C MET A 219 3.92 -16.83 3.12
N ALA A 220 3.89 -18.04 3.71
CA ALA A 220 4.94 -18.48 4.63
C ALA A 220 6.28 -18.61 3.87
N ARG A 221 7.05 -17.52 3.83
CA ARG A 221 8.42 -17.33 3.32
C ARG A 221 8.89 -18.42 2.34
N LYS A 222 8.11 -18.74 1.31
CA LYS A 222 8.61 -19.39 0.11
C LYS A 222 9.42 -18.31 -0.58
N GLY A 223 10.67 -18.60 -0.91
CA GLY A 223 11.58 -17.66 -1.54
C GLY A 223 11.02 -17.15 -2.87
N PHE A 224 10.18 -16.13 -2.79
CA PHE A 224 9.74 -15.35 -3.93
C PHE A 224 10.88 -14.38 -4.23
N VAL A 225 11.68 -14.73 -5.23
CA VAL A 225 12.34 -13.71 -6.03
C VAL A 225 11.21 -12.96 -6.73
N ASN A 226 11.20 -11.63 -6.65
CA ASN A 226 10.26 -10.74 -7.33
C ASN A 226 10.35 -10.97 -8.86
N SER A 227 9.77 -12.06 -9.35
CA SER A 227 9.53 -12.30 -10.76
C SER A 227 8.39 -11.37 -11.14
N LYS A 228 8.68 -10.41 -12.03
CA LYS A 228 7.66 -9.53 -12.64
C LYS A 228 6.68 -10.30 -13.53
N GLU A 229 6.86 -11.61 -13.70
CA GLU A 229 6.07 -12.44 -14.58
C GLU A 229 5.37 -13.55 -13.77
N PRO A 230 4.04 -13.72 -13.92
CA PRO A 230 3.31 -14.85 -13.38
C PRO A 230 3.86 -16.13 -14.00
N ALA A 231 4.58 -16.93 -13.21
CA ALA A 231 5.12 -18.20 -13.65
C ALA A 231 3.96 -19.21 -13.83
N LEU A 232 3.46 -19.32 -15.06
CA LEU A 232 2.45 -20.30 -15.42
C LEU A 232 3.01 -21.71 -15.32
N LEU A 233 2.37 -22.53 -14.48
CA LEU A 233 2.19 -23.98 -14.61
C LEU A 233 3.27 -24.72 -15.44
N SER A 234 4.53 -24.65 -15.02
CA SER A 234 5.64 -25.46 -15.52
C SER A 234 6.11 -26.42 -14.43
N ASP A 235 5.93 -27.71 -14.69
CA ASP A 235 6.46 -28.90 -14.03
C ASP A 235 6.47 -28.94 -12.50
N ASN A 236 5.32 -29.38 -11.98
CA ASN A 236 5.01 -29.64 -10.57
C ASN A 236 4.76 -28.36 -9.75
N PRO A 237 3.53 -28.13 -9.24
CA PRO A 237 3.38 -27.26 -8.09
C PRO A 237 4.22 -27.89 -6.99
N SER A 238 5.38 -27.30 -6.70
CA SER A 238 6.38 -27.85 -5.78
C SER A 238 5.67 -28.45 -4.57
N MET A 239 5.76 -29.79 -4.54
CA MET A 239 5.14 -30.66 -3.56
C MET A 239 5.26 -30.06 -2.16
N ASN A 240 4.14 -30.07 -1.43
CA ASN A 240 4.08 -30.48 -0.02
C ASN A 240 5.28 -30.09 0.85
N VAL A 241 5.72 -28.83 0.82
CA VAL A 241 6.36 -28.28 2.01
C VAL A 241 5.19 -27.88 2.87
N ALA A 242 4.99 -28.62 3.96
CA ALA A 242 4.02 -28.26 4.98
C ALA A 242 4.28 -26.80 5.34
N VAL A 243 3.41 -25.90 4.87
CA VAL A 243 3.35 -24.53 5.37
C VAL A 243 3.11 -24.70 6.85
N ASP A 244 4.07 -24.28 7.68
CA ASP A 244 3.85 -24.27 9.11
C ASP A 244 2.61 -23.40 9.37
N PRO A 245 1.47 -23.98 9.80
CA PRO A 245 0.24 -23.23 9.99
C PRO A 245 0.39 -22.13 11.05
N GLN A 246 1.50 -22.12 11.80
CA GLN A 246 1.82 -21.11 12.79
C GLN A 246 2.43 -19.84 12.19
N GLN A 247 2.83 -19.85 10.91
CA GLN A 247 3.51 -18.72 10.26
C GLN A 247 2.61 -17.89 9.34
N CYS A 248 1.39 -18.32 9.03
CA CYS A 248 0.45 -17.55 8.20
C CYS A 248 -0.48 -16.66 9.04
N ILE A 249 -1.03 -15.62 8.40
CA ILE A 249 -2.05 -14.76 8.99
C ILE A 249 -3.37 -15.55 9.09
N LYS A 250 -3.87 -15.75 10.31
CA LYS A 250 -4.99 -16.67 10.57
C LYS A 250 -6.31 -16.31 9.88
N ASP A 251 -6.58 -15.03 9.69
CA ASP A 251 -7.80 -14.48 9.08
C ASP A 251 -7.58 -14.08 7.61
N ILE A 252 -6.46 -14.47 6.97
CA ILE A 252 -6.15 -14.05 5.60
C ILE A 252 -7.21 -14.47 4.57
N SER A 253 -7.90 -15.58 4.82
CA SER A 253 -8.99 -16.08 4.00
C SER A 253 -10.20 -15.15 3.95
N ASP A 254 -10.33 -14.22 4.91
CA ASP A 254 -11.41 -13.24 4.92
C ASP A 254 -11.35 -12.29 3.70
N PHE A 255 -10.18 -12.08 3.09
CA PHE A 255 -10.09 -11.34 1.81
C PHE A 255 -10.83 -12.03 0.66
N GLY A 256 -11.19 -13.31 0.79
CA GLY A 256 -12.00 -14.03 -0.20
C GLY A 256 -13.32 -13.33 -0.54
N SER A 257 -13.94 -12.63 0.42
CA SER A 257 -15.16 -11.85 0.15
C SER A 257 -14.92 -10.63 -0.73
N ASN A 258 -13.68 -10.13 -0.79
CA ASN A 258 -13.32 -8.92 -1.54
C ASN A 258 -12.80 -9.21 -2.95
N ILE A 259 -12.79 -10.47 -3.41
CA ILE A 259 -12.39 -10.83 -4.78
C ILE A 259 -13.15 -10.01 -5.83
N GLY A 260 -14.45 -9.80 -5.66
CA GLY A 260 -15.24 -9.00 -6.58
C GLY A 260 -14.73 -7.56 -6.71
N VAL A 261 -14.22 -6.99 -5.62
CA VAL A 261 -13.67 -5.63 -5.56
C VAL A 261 -12.32 -5.58 -6.25
N PHE A 262 -11.43 -6.52 -5.95
CA PHE A 262 -10.14 -6.63 -6.65
C PHE A 262 -10.34 -6.79 -8.16
N LEU A 263 -11.24 -7.67 -8.60
CA LEU A 263 -11.54 -7.86 -10.03
C LEU A 263 -12.04 -6.58 -10.70
N GLU A 264 -12.93 -5.83 -10.04
CA GLU A 264 -13.40 -4.55 -10.59
C GLU A 264 -12.26 -3.51 -10.68
N LEU A 265 -11.38 -3.46 -9.69
CA LEU A 265 -10.22 -2.57 -9.68
C LEU A 265 -9.16 -2.98 -10.71
N SER A 266 -9.01 -4.28 -10.99
CA SER A 266 -8.19 -4.80 -12.09
C SER A 266 -8.67 -4.30 -13.46
N GLY A 267 -9.93 -3.89 -13.58
CA GLY A 267 -10.49 -3.27 -14.78
C GLY A 267 -10.37 -1.74 -14.82
N SER A 268 -9.67 -1.12 -13.87
CA SER A 268 -9.48 0.33 -13.81
C SER A 268 -8.68 0.85 -15.01
N HIS A 269 -8.92 2.09 -15.41
CA HIS A 269 -8.11 2.80 -16.41
C HIS A 269 -6.73 3.19 -15.87
N GLU A 270 -6.59 3.27 -14.55
CA GLU A 270 -5.31 3.55 -13.90
C GLU A 270 -4.47 2.28 -13.82
N VAL A 271 -3.34 2.28 -14.54
CA VAL A 271 -2.46 1.11 -14.69
C VAL A 271 -1.97 0.59 -13.34
N GLN A 272 -1.55 1.48 -12.43
CA GLN A 272 -1.02 1.08 -11.11
C GLN A 272 -2.08 0.39 -10.26
N THR A 273 -3.28 0.96 -10.18
CA THR A 273 -4.43 0.35 -9.47
C THR A 273 -4.80 -1.00 -10.08
N ALA A 274 -4.85 -1.09 -11.41
CA ALA A 274 -5.17 -2.34 -12.11
C ALA A 274 -4.14 -3.44 -11.86
N ASP A 275 -2.85 -3.08 -11.93
CA ASP A 275 -1.74 -4.01 -11.68
C ASP A 275 -1.76 -4.49 -10.22
N LEU A 276 -1.83 -3.59 -9.23
CA LEU A 276 -1.89 -3.93 -7.80
C LEU A 276 -3.10 -4.81 -7.46
N ALA A 277 -4.27 -4.49 -8.01
CA ALA A 277 -5.48 -5.27 -7.79
C ALA A 277 -5.36 -6.68 -8.40
N SER A 278 -4.81 -6.81 -9.61
CA SER A 278 -4.60 -8.10 -10.26
C SER A 278 -3.57 -8.96 -9.53
N GLU A 279 -2.51 -8.35 -9.00
CA GLU A 279 -1.54 -9.03 -8.13
C GLU A 279 -2.18 -9.53 -6.84
N CYS A 280 -3.07 -8.73 -6.22
CA CYS A 280 -3.82 -9.16 -5.03
C CYS A 280 -4.68 -10.40 -5.31
N VAL A 281 -5.31 -10.51 -6.50
CA VAL A 281 -6.06 -11.71 -6.90
C VAL A 281 -5.16 -12.94 -6.94
N ILE A 282 -3.97 -12.82 -7.54
CA ILE A 282 -2.99 -13.91 -7.64
C ILE A 282 -2.51 -14.34 -6.26
N LEU A 283 -2.05 -13.38 -5.45
CA LEU A 283 -1.55 -13.66 -4.11
C LEU A 283 -2.64 -14.31 -3.23
N LEU A 284 -3.89 -13.88 -3.37
CA LEU A 284 -5.01 -14.46 -2.62
C LEU A 284 -5.31 -15.90 -3.05
N LEU A 285 -5.19 -16.22 -4.34
CA LEU A 285 -5.28 -17.61 -4.82
C LEU A 285 -4.16 -18.49 -4.24
N GLU A 286 -2.99 -17.93 -3.95
CA GLU A 286 -1.88 -18.67 -3.33
C GLU A 286 -2.07 -18.88 -1.82
N VAL A 287 -2.52 -17.86 -1.08
CA VAL A 287 -2.62 -17.92 0.39
C VAL A 287 -3.96 -18.44 0.90
N ALA A 288 -5.04 -18.25 0.15
CA ALA A 288 -6.40 -18.70 0.49
C ALA A 288 -7.09 -19.32 -0.74
N PRO A 289 -6.55 -20.42 -1.29
CA PRO A 289 -6.93 -20.93 -2.60
C PRO A 289 -8.41 -21.31 -2.71
N ARG A 290 -9.01 -21.80 -1.61
CA ARG A 290 -10.42 -22.21 -1.63
C ARG A 290 -11.34 -21.00 -1.71
N GLU A 291 -11.13 -20.01 -0.87
CA GLU A 291 -11.95 -18.81 -0.77
C GLU A 291 -11.79 -17.94 -2.03
N ALA A 292 -10.56 -17.76 -2.52
CA ALA A 292 -10.33 -17.04 -3.77
C ALA A 292 -10.89 -17.76 -5.00
N THR A 293 -10.74 -19.08 -5.11
CA THR A 293 -11.35 -19.85 -6.22
C THR A 293 -12.87 -19.70 -6.20
N THR A 294 -13.48 -19.79 -5.01
CA THR A 294 -14.93 -19.59 -4.85
C THR A 294 -15.35 -18.19 -5.28
N GLY A 295 -14.64 -17.17 -4.78
CA GLY A 295 -14.88 -15.77 -5.16
C GLY A 295 -14.71 -15.52 -6.66
N LEU A 296 -13.67 -16.08 -7.29
CA LEU A 296 -13.36 -15.84 -8.70
C LEU A 296 -14.40 -16.50 -9.61
N LEU A 297 -14.74 -17.77 -9.36
CA LEU A 297 -15.72 -18.50 -10.16
C LEU A 297 -17.16 -18.00 -9.97
N THR A 298 -17.48 -17.39 -8.83
CA THR A 298 -18.78 -16.69 -8.64
C THR A 298 -18.81 -15.30 -9.30
N ASN A 299 -17.65 -14.74 -9.65
CA ASN A 299 -17.50 -13.43 -10.28
C ASN A 299 -16.97 -13.54 -11.73
N LEU A 300 -17.17 -14.67 -12.42
CA LEU A 300 -16.81 -14.85 -13.83
C LEU A 300 -17.25 -13.68 -14.74
N PRO A 301 -18.44 -13.06 -14.54
CA PRO A 301 -18.80 -11.90 -15.33
C PRO A 301 -17.81 -10.75 -15.30
N LYS A 302 -17.21 -10.50 -14.13
CA LYS A 302 -16.21 -9.45 -13.92
C LYS A 302 -14.88 -9.85 -14.54
N VAL A 303 -14.49 -11.12 -14.40
CA VAL A 303 -13.28 -11.66 -15.04
C VAL A 303 -13.33 -11.48 -16.56
N SER A 304 -14.47 -11.81 -17.18
CA SER A 304 -14.70 -11.59 -18.62
C SER A 304 -14.56 -10.11 -18.98
N GLY A 305 -15.20 -9.22 -18.20
CA GLY A 305 -15.10 -7.79 -18.42
C GLY A 305 -13.67 -7.25 -18.34
N VAL A 306 -12.88 -7.69 -17.34
CA VAL A 306 -11.46 -7.30 -17.22
C VAL A 306 -10.65 -7.80 -18.41
N LEU A 307 -10.83 -9.05 -18.83
CA LEU A 307 -10.13 -9.60 -19.99
C LEU A 307 -10.47 -8.82 -21.27
N GLU A 308 -11.76 -8.55 -21.50
CA GLU A 308 -12.24 -7.77 -22.66
C GLU A 308 -11.66 -6.34 -22.68
N LEU A 309 -11.65 -5.65 -21.54
CA LEU A 309 -11.05 -4.31 -21.41
C LEU A 309 -9.53 -4.35 -21.63
N SER A 310 -8.86 -5.34 -21.04
CA SER A 310 -7.40 -5.51 -21.14
C SER A 310 -6.95 -5.85 -22.56
N CYS A 311 -7.78 -6.55 -23.34
CA CYS A 311 -7.56 -6.78 -24.77
C CYS A 311 -7.50 -5.47 -25.57
N GLN A 312 -8.34 -4.49 -25.23
CA GLN A 312 -8.37 -3.20 -25.93
C GLN A 312 -7.16 -2.33 -25.60
N VAL A 313 -6.69 -2.40 -24.36
CA VAL A 313 -5.55 -1.61 -23.86
C VAL A 313 -4.20 -2.33 -24.07
N LEU A 314 -4.21 -3.60 -24.53
CA LEU A 314 -3.04 -4.45 -24.79
C LEU A 314 -2.08 -4.61 -23.59
N SER A 315 -2.59 -4.59 -22.35
CA SER A 315 -1.77 -4.88 -21.17
C SER A 315 -1.49 -6.38 -21.08
N GLY A 316 -0.36 -6.81 -21.66
CA GLY A 316 0.06 -8.21 -21.69
C GLY A 316 0.23 -8.84 -20.30
N LEU A 317 0.73 -8.07 -19.33
CA LEU A 317 0.93 -8.54 -17.96
C LEU A 317 -0.41 -8.76 -17.24
N LEU A 318 -1.33 -7.80 -17.32
CA LEU A 318 -2.67 -7.92 -16.72
C LEU A 318 -3.43 -9.10 -17.32
N LEU A 319 -3.39 -9.27 -18.65
CA LEU A 319 -3.98 -10.43 -19.33
C LEU A 319 -3.38 -11.74 -18.82
N GLN A 320 -2.06 -11.82 -18.68
CA GLN A 320 -1.38 -13.01 -18.18
C GLN A 320 -1.73 -13.30 -16.71
N CYS A 321 -1.82 -12.27 -15.86
CA CYS A 321 -2.31 -12.40 -14.48
C CYS A 321 -3.73 -12.95 -14.45
N MET A 322 -4.66 -12.35 -15.19
CA MET A 322 -6.07 -12.79 -15.19
C MET A 322 -6.25 -14.20 -15.74
N LEU A 323 -5.51 -14.57 -16.79
CA LEU A 323 -5.49 -15.93 -17.32
C LEU A 323 -4.90 -16.92 -16.31
N HIS A 324 -3.81 -16.57 -15.64
CA HIS A 324 -3.23 -17.38 -14.58
C HIS A 324 -4.24 -17.60 -13.44
N ALA A 325 -4.89 -16.53 -12.99
CA ALA A 325 -5.89 -16.59 -11.93
C ALA A 325 -7.07 -17.51 -12.30
N LEU A 326 -7.58 -17.38 -13.53
CA LEU A 326 -8.68 -18.19 -14.03
C LEU A 326 -8.28 -19.67 -14.17
N GLY A 327 -7.12 -19.95 -14.77
CA GLY A 327 -6.59 -21.31 -14.91
C GLY A 327 -6.37 -21.99 -13.56
N TYR A 328 -5.77 -21.27 -12.61
CA TYR A 328 -5.59 -21.78 -11.24
C TYR A 328 -6.92 -22.10 -10.58
N ALA A 329 -7.91 -21.20 -10.66
CA ALA A 329 -9.23 -21.41 -10.07
C ALA A 329 -9.93 -22.64 -10.67
N CYS A 330 -9.87 -22.83 -11.98
CA CYS A 330 -10.44 -24.01 -12.66
C CYS A 330 -9.75 -25.30 -12.19
N TRP A 331 -8.40 -25.29 -12.19
CA TRP A 331 -7.61 -26.42 -11.71
C TRP A 331 -7.91 -26.77 -10.25
N GLN A 332 -8.01 -25.76 -9.37
CA GLN A 332 -8.29 -25.94 -7.94
C GLN A 332 -9.69 -26.49 -7.70
N TYR A 333 -10.69 -25.99 -8.45
CA TYR A 333 -12.07 -26.51 -8.42
C TYR A 333 -12.10 -28.02 -8.67
N LEU A 334 -11.42 -28.46 -9.73
CA LEU A 334 -11.37 -29.87 -10.14
C LEU A 334 -10.53 -30.71 -9.16
N SER A 335 -9.35 -30.23 -8.80
CA SER A 335 -8.39 -30.96 -7.95
C SER A 335 -8.89 -31.15 -6.53
N LYS A 336 -9.75 -30.25 -6.03
CA LYS A 336 -10.33 -30.31 -4.69
C LYS A 336 -11.80 -30.72 -4.66
N ALA A 337 -12.38 -31.11 -5.82
CA ALA A 337 -13.78 -31.49 -5.94
C ALA A 337 -14.73 -30.48 -5.28
N MET A 338 -14.54 -29.20 -5.58
CA MET A 338 -15.34 -28.13 -4.99
C MET A 338 -16.79 -28.22 -5.47
N ILE A 339 -17.74 -28.08 -4.54
CA ILE A 339 -19.17 -28.05 -4.85
C ILE A 339 -19.59 -26.58 -4.95
N LEU A 340 -19.46 -26.03 -6.15
CA LEU A 340 -19.91 -24.68 -6.47
C LEU A 340 -20.68 -24.71 -7.80
N SER A 341 -21.87 -24.12 -7.81
CA SER A 341 -22.68 -23.95 -9.02
C SER A 341 -22.11 -22.80 -9.86
N ILE A 342 -21.72 -23.10 -11.09
CA ILE A 342 -21.19 -22.10 -12.01
C ILE A 342 -22.19 -21.94 -13.16
N SER A 343 -22.48 -20.69 -13.51
CA SER A 343 -23.41 -20.32 -14.58
C SER A 343 -22.85 -20.72 -15.96
N ILE A 344 -23.58 -21.56 -16.70
CA ILE A 344 -23.20 -21.95 -18.07
C ILE A 344 -23.02 -20.73 -19.00
N PRO A 345 -23.93 -19.74 -19.03
CA PRO A 345 -23.73 -18.53 -19.82
C PRO A 345 -22.41 -17.82 -19.52
N ASP A 346 -21.99 -17.80 -18.25
CA ASP A 346 -20.74 -17.15 -17.87
C ASP A 346 -19.50 -17.96 -18.26
N ILE A 347 -19.56 -19.30 -18.17
CA ILE A 347 -18.50 -20.18 -18.69
C ILE A 347 -18.36 -19.99 -20.21
N THR A 348 -19.47 -20.11 -20.95
CA THR A 348 -19.42 -19.99 -22.42
C THR A 348 -18.91 -18.63 -22.89
N ARG A 349 -19.28 -17.55 -22.19
CA ARG A 349 -18.76 -16.21 -22.50
C ARG A 349 -17.27 -16.11 -22.24
N ILE A 350 -16.78 -16.56 -21.09
CA ILE A 350 -15.35 -16.46 -20.78
C ILE A 350 -14.52 -17.39 -21.65
N GLU A 351 -15.04 -18.56 -22.03
CA GLU A 351 -14.42 -19.45 -23.01
C GLU A 351 -14.25 -18.79 -24.37
N ALA A 352 -15.24 -18.01 -24.83
CA ALA A 352 -15.14 -17.28 -26.09
C ALA A 352 -14.02 -16.22 -26.03
N VAL A 353 -14.00 -15.40 -24.97
CA VAL A 353 -12.96 -14.36 -24.77
C VAL A 353 -11.55 -14.98 -24.70
N VAL A 354 -11.39 -16.06 -23.93
CA VAL A 354 -10.09 -16.74 -23.82
C VAL A 354 -9.72 -17.46 -25.12
N SER A 355 -10.69 -17.98 -25.87
CA SER A 355 -10.43 -18.60 -27.18
C SER A 355 -9.88 -17.58 -28.20
N ASP A 356 -10.38 -16.36 -28.19
CA ASP A 356 -9.85 -15.27 -29.03
C ASP A 356 -8.40 -14.92 -28.65
N LEU A 357 -8.10 -14.92 -27.34
CA LEU A 357 -6.75 -14.66 -26.80
C LEU A 357 -5.69 -15.69 -27.20
N LYS A 358 -6.08 -16.89 -27.64
CA LYS A 358 -5.13 -17.88 -28.19
C LYS A 358 -4.41 -17.40 -29.44
N ASN A 359 -5.02 -16.47 -30.17
CA ASN A 359 -4.44 -15.87 -31.38
C ASN A 359 -3.72 -14.55 -31.08
N SER A 360 -3.50 -14.21 -29.81
CA SER A 360 -2.78 -13.01 -29.39
C SER A 360 -1.35 -13.01 -29.96
N SER A 361 -0.87 -11.82 -30.34
CA SER A 361 0.52 -11.61 -30.76
C SER A 361 1.52 -11.69 -29.60
N ILE A 362 1.03 -11.71 -28.35
CA ILE A 362 1.85 -11.82 -27.15
C ILE A 362 1.99 -13.31 -26.80
N PRO A 363 3.20 -13.91 -26.94
CA PRO A 363 3.37 -15.36 -26.78
C PRO A 363 2.95 -15.89 -25.41
N GLY A 364 3.23 -15.14 -24.33
CA GLY A 364 2.83 -15.50 -22.97
C GLY A 364 1.32 -15.59 -22.80
N VAL A 365 0.58 -14.64 -23.38
CA VAL A 365 -0.89 -14.59 -23.34
C VAL A 365 -1.50 -15.74 -24.17
N ALA A 366 -1.00 -15.96 -25.39
CA ALA A 366 -1.49 -17.03 -26.26
C ALA A 366 -1.28 -18.43 -25.65
N SER A 367 -0.13 -18.65 -25.02
CA SER A 367 0.19 -19.88 -24.30
C SER A 367 -0.72 -20.07 -23.08
N ALA A 368 -0.86 -19.03 -22.25
CA ALA A 368 -1.73 -19.04 -21.08
C ALA A 368 -3.19 -19.34 -21.46
N ALA A 369 -3.71 -18.65 -22.47
CA ALA A 369 -5.07 -18.83 -22.97
C ALA A 369 -5.31 -20.27 -23.44
N SER A 370 -4.34 -20.87 -24.13
CA SER A 370 -4.46 -22.26 -24.61
C SER A 370 -4.61 -23.26 -23.46
N ILE A 371 -3.92 -23.05 -22.34
CA ILE A 371 -4.05 -23.89 -21.14
C ILE A 371 -5.40 -23.64 -20.46
N VAL A 372 -5.77 -22.37 -20.29
CA VAL A 372 -6.99 -21.97 -19.58
C VAL A 372 -8.25 -22.48 -20.27
N VAL A 373 -8.32 -22.47 -21.62
CA VAL A 373 -9.44 -23.06 -22.35
C VAL A 373 -9.62 -24.55 -22.03
N LEU A 374 -8.54 -25.31 -21.93
CA LEU A 374 -8.62 -26.74 -21.59
C LEU A 374 -9.13 -26.96 -20.16
N GLU A 375 -8.75 -26.10 -19.21
CA GLU A 375 -9.24 -26.17 -17.84
C GLU A 375 -10.71 -25.74 -17.70
N LEU A 376 -11.15 -24.72 -18.44
CA LEU A 376 -12.55 -24.27 -18.48
C LEU A 376 -13.48 -25.38 -19.00
N GLN A 377 -13.09 -26.04 -20.09
CA GLN A 377 -13.87 -27.14 -20.69
C GLN A 377 -14.04 -28.35 -19.78
N ARG A 378 -13.21 -28.47 -18.74
CA ARG A 378 -13.29 -29.55 -17.75
C ARG A 378 -14.25 -29.22 -16.61
N LEU A 379 -14.67 -27.97 -16.45
CA LEU A 379 -15.63 -27.59 -15.42
C LEU A 379 -16.98 -28.26 -15.68
N PRO A 380 -17.67 -28.74 -14.64
CA PRO A 380 -18.99 -29.34 -14.78
C PRO A 380 -20.02 -28.26 -15.15
N CYS A 381 -20.54 -28.35 -16.37
CA CYS A 381 -21.68 -27.56 -16.81
C CYS A 381 -22.96 -28.19 -16.25
N CYS A 382 -23.53 -27.65 -15.17
CA CYS A 382 -24.85 -28.06 -14.69
C CYS A 382 -25.93 -27.48 -15.62
N ILE A 383 -26.60 -28.35 -16.37
CA ILE A 383 -27.72 -28.05 -17.28
C ILE A 383 -28.88 -27.39 -16.54
#